data_AF-A0A822JB02-F1
#
_entry.id   AF-A0A822JB02-F1
#
_cell.length_a   1.000
_cell.length_b   1.000
_cell.length_c   1.000
_cell.angle_alpha   90.00
_cell.angle_beta   90.00
_cell.angle_gamma   90.00
#
_symmetry.space_group_name_H-M   'P 1'
#
loop_
_entity.id
_entity.type
_entity.pdbx_description
1 polymer ?
#
loop_
_entity_poly.entity_id
_entity_poly.type
_entity_poly.pdbx_seq_one_letter_code
_entity_poly.pdbx_strand_id
1 'polypeptide(L)'
;MEINPVHPVNPVQNKYSDKLLLEEDQQQMYLSTLNKVIKKGSYVIIAAFSLKGAKKCSCLDVKNYDQDMLAKFLGEDFSLLEYFDYTYYMLSGEPRPMYMLYFRTGVNS
;
A
#
# COMPACT_ATOMS: atom_id res chain seq x y z
N MET A 1 -3.77 22.54 -2.64
CA MET A 1 -4.35 21.46 -1.82
C MET A 1 -3.23 20.98 -0.92
N GLU A 2 -3.25 21.36 0.36
CA GLU A 2 -2.24 20.87 1.30
C GLU A 2 -2.58 19.41 1.62
N ILE A 3 -1.87 18.52 0.94
CA ILE A 3 -1.90 17.10 1.22
C ILE A 3 -1.13 16.95 2.52
N ASN A 4 -1.83 16.92 3.67
CA ASN A 4 -1.21 16.46 4.91
C ASN A 4 -0.80 15.00 4.65
N PRO A 5 0.50 14.68 4.57
CA PRO A 5 0.92 13.32 4.37
C PRO A 5 0.55 12.58 5.65
N VAL A 6 -0.60 11.90 5.64
CA VAL A 6 -0.74 10.70 6.46
C VAL A 6 0.46 9.87 6.05
N HIS A 7 1.38 9.65 6.99
CA HIS A 7 2.65 8.95 6.78
C HIS A 7 2.46 7.91 5.70
N PRO A 8 3.36 7.82 4.68
CA PRO A 8 3.29 6.73 3.73
C PRO A 8 3.14 5.48 4.58
N VAL A 9 1.97 4.83 4.51
CA VAL A 9 1.78 3.53 5.13
C VAL A 9 2.56 2.66 4.18
N ASN A 10 3.87 2.67 4.37
CA ASN A 10 4.80 1.78 3.76
C ASN A 10 4.45 0.47 4.48
N PRO A 11 3.81 -0.51 3.84
CA PRO A 11 3.46 -1.75 4.53
C PRO A 11 4.70 -2.56 4.95
N VAL A 12 5.90 -1.96 5.02
CA VAL A 12 7.18 -2.67 5.02
C VAL A 12 8.18 -2.16 6.07
N GLN A 13 7.81 -1.25 6.99
CA GLN A 13 8.74 -0.81 8.04
C GLN A 13 8.11 -0.83 9.44
N ASN A 14 7.64 -2.00 9.88
CA ASN A 14 7.56 -2.31 11.32
C ASN A 14 8.54 -3.44 11.63
N LYS A 15 9.56 -3.13 12.43
CA LYS A 15 10.79 -3.91 12.65
C LYS A 15 10.59 -5.19 13.50
N TYR A 16 9.37 -5.74 13.60
CA TYR A 16 9.07 -6.82 14.54
C TYR A 16 8.11 -7.91 14.05
N SER A 17 7.73 -7.98 12.76
CA SER A 17 6.95 -9.12 12.24
C SER A 17 7.21 -9.39 10.75
N ASP A 18 8.11 -10.33 10.50
CA ASP A 18 8.79 -10.62 9.23
C ASP A 18 7.95 -11.25 8.08
N LYS A 19 6.64 -11.02 8.02
CA LYS A 19 5.78 -11.55 6.93
C LYS A 19 4.58 -10.66 6.58
N LEU A 20 4.57 -9.40 7.00
CA LEU A 20 3.38 -8.55 6.95
C LEU A 20 2.69 -8.65 5.56
N LEU A 21 1.47 -9.21 5.55
CA LEU A 21 0.56 -9.32 4.40
C LEU A 21 0.74 -10.52 3.44
N LEU A 22 1.56 -11.52 3.77
CA LEU A 22 1.60 -12.76 2.99
C LEU A 22 0.42 -13.67 3.32
N GLU A 23 0.09 -13.79 4.62
CA GLU A 23 -0.98 -14.65 5.11
C GLU A 23 -2.33 -13.89 5.22
N GLU A 24 -3.44 -14.63 5.15
CA GLU A 24 -4.79 -14.05 5.18
C GLU A 24 -5.12 -13.36 6.51
N ASP A 25 -4.70 -13.94 7.65
CA ASP A 25 -4.93 -13.38 8.98
C ASP A 25 -4.26 -12.01 9.17
N GLN A 26 -3.04 -11.86 8.64
CA GLN A 26 -2.29 -10.61 8.64
C GLN A 26 -2.94 -9.56 7.74
N GLN A 27 -3.42 -9.99 6.57
CA GLN A 27 -4.18 -9.17 5.65
C GLN A 27 -5.45 -8.62 6.32
N GLN A 28 -6.21 -9.46 7.02
CA GLN A 28 -7.40 -9.05 7.75
C GLN A 28 -7.08 -8.09 8.91
N MET A 29 -6.01 -8.36 9.66
CA MET A 29 -5.57 -7.47 10.75
C MET A 29 -5.16 -6.09 10.23
N TYR A 30 -4.47 -6.05 9.08
CA TYR A 30 -4.10 -4.80 8.43
C TYR A 30 -5.32 -4.00 7.99
N LEU A 31 -6.28 -4.63 7.29
CA LEU A 31 -7.53 -3.98 6.89
C LEU A 31 -8.34 -3.48 8.09
N SER A 32 -8.44 -4.28 9.15
CA SER A 32 -9.11 -3.88 10.40
C SER A 32 -8.45 -2.64 11.00
N THR A 33 -7.12 -2.58 10.98
CA THR A 33 -6.36 -1.44 11.50
C THR A 33 -6.59 -0.20 10.63
N LEU A 34 -6.47 -0.32 9.30
CA LEU A 34 -6.73 0.80 8.37
C LEU A 34 -8.12 1.40 8.59
N ASN A 35 -9.16 0.56 8.66
CA ASN A 35 -10.54 1.00 8.85
C ASN A 35 -10.79 1.66 10.21
N LYS A 36 -10.00 1.31 11.25
CA LYS A 36 -10.09 1.94 12.57
C LYS A 36 -9.38 3.29 12.63
N VAL A 37 -8.24 3.43 11.96
CA VAL A 37 -7.37 4.61 12.11
C VAL A 37 -7.62 5.68 11.06
N ILE A 38 -8.12 5.32 9.88
CA ILE A 38 -8.36 6.26 8.79
C ILE A 38 -9.79 6.78 8.87
N LYS A 39 -9.93 8.10 9.05
CA LYS A 39 -11.23 8.76 9.06
C LYS A 39 -11.91 8.65 7.70
N LYS A 40 -13.22 8.37 7.68
CA LYS A 40 -14.05 8.43 6.46
C LYS A 40 -13.95 9.80 5.76
N GLY A 41 -13.98 9.80 4.44
CA GLY A 41 -13.85 11.00 3.61
C GLY A 41 -12.41 11.51 3.43
N SER A 42 -11.41 10.80 3.95
CA SER A 42 -10.00 11.20 3.87
C SER A 42 -9.32 10.62 2.62
N TYR A 43 -8.12 11.13 2.33
CA TYR A 43 -7.27 10.61 1.27
C TYR A 43 -6.18 9.71 1.83
N VAL A 44 -5.87 8.65 1.09
CA VAL A 44 -4.85 7.65 1.44
C VAL A 44 -3.95 7.46 0.23
N ILE A 45 -2.65 7.44 0.46
CA ILE A 45 -1.68 7.18 -0.59
C ILE A 45 -0.90 5.94 -0.21
N ILE A 46 -0.88 4.94 -1.09
CA ILE A 46 -0.19 3.67 -0.87
C ILE A 46 0.84 3.47 -1.98
N ALA A 47 2.09 3.24 -1.58
CA ALA A 47 3.14 2.78 -2.46
C ALA A 47 3.22 1.24 -2.37
N ALA A 48 3.04 0.56 -3.51
CA ALA A 48 3.05 -0.89 -3.58
C ALA A 48 4.10 -1.38 -4.60
N PHE A 49 4.75 -2.51 -4.33
CA PHE A 49 5.62 -3.11 -5.33
C PHE A 49 4.78 -3.57 -6.52
N SER A 50 5.11 -3.08 -7.71
CA SER A 50 4.42 -3.46 -8.94
C SER A 50 4.61 -4.94 -9.24
N LEU A 51 3.84 -5.51 -10.17
CA LEU A 51 4.00 -6.90 -10.61
C LEU A 51 5.40 -7.20 -11.18
N LYS A 52 6.06 -6.17 -11.76
CA LYS A 52 7.44 -6.21 -12.26
C LYS A 52 8.48 -5.80 -11.21
N GLY A 53 8.02 -5.38 -10.03
CA GLY A 53 8.86 -4.95 -8.93
C GLY A 53 9.58 -6.11 -8.25
N ALA A 54 10.38 -5.77 -7.24
CA ALA A 54 11.10 -6.76 -6.48
C ALA A 54 10.16 -7.81 -5.86
N LYS A 55 10.60 -9.07 -5.88
CA LYS A 55 9.93 -10.18 -5.17
C LYS A 55 10.38 -10.32 -3.73
N LYS A 56 11.52 -9.70 -3.40
CA LYS A 56 12.06 -9.65 -2.05
C LYS A 56 12.50 -8.24 -1.65
N CYS A 57 12.28 -7.92 -0.38
CA CYS A 57 12.82 -6.73 0.26
C CYS A 57 13.48 -7.15 1.58
N SER A 58 14.74 -6.78 1.80
CA SER A 58 15.48 -7.13 3.02
C SER A 58 15.43 -8.63 3.37
N CYS A 59 15.62 -9.49 2.36
CA CYS A 59 15.53 -10.96 2.45
C CYS A 59 14.13 -11.54 2.72
N LEU A 60 13.09 -10.72 2.74
CA LEU A 60 11.70 -11.15 2.96
C LEU A 60 10.91 -11.15 1.67
N ASP A 61 10.03 -12.12 1.51
CA ASP A 61 9.09 -12.16 0.39
C ASP A 61 8.09 -11.00 0.51
N VAL A 62 7.79 -10.37 -0.61
CA VAL A 62 6.78 -9.31 -0.68
C VAL A 62 5.64 -9.73 -1.59
N LYS A 63 4.43 -9.29 -1.25
CA LYS A 63 3.28 -9.40 -2.14
C LYS A 63 3.27 -8.21 -3.10
N ASN A 64 3.32 -8.50 -4.40
CA ASN A 64 3.18 -7.49 -5.44
C ASN A 64 1.69 -7.24 -5.71
N TYR A 65 1.37 -6.01 -6.12
CA TYR A 65 0.02 -5.60 -6.49
C TYR A 65 0.08 -4.83 -7.80
N ASP A 66 -0.95 -4.99 -8.63
CA ASP A 66 -1.40 -3.94 -9.53
C ASP A 66 -2.52 -3.11 -8.86
N GLN A 67 -3.04 -2.13 -9.59
CA GLN A 67 -4.11 -1.26 -9.11
C GLN A 67 -5.40 -2.00 -8.77
N ASP A 68 -5.78 -3.00 -9.56
CA ASP A 68 -7.05 -3.71 -9.41
C ASP A 68 -6.96 -4.68 -8.23
N MET A 69 -5.84 -5.38 -8.08
CA MET A 69 -5.56 -6.25 -6.94
C MET A 69 -5.58 -5.46 -5.62
N LEU A 70 -4.97 -4.27 -5.58
CA LEU A 70 -4.93 -3.47 -4.35
C LEU A 70 -6.29 -2.87 -4.04
N ALA A 71 -7.00 -2.33 -5.03
CA ALA A 71 -8.36 -1.81 -4.84
C ALA A 71 -9.30 -2.91 -4.34
N LYS A 72 -9.23 -4.11 -4.93
CA LYS A 72 -10.01 -5.27 -4.46
C LYS A 72 -9.64 -5.69 -3.04
N PHE A 73 -8.35 -5.64 -2.69
CA PHE A 73 -7.89 -5.97 -1.35
C PHE A 73 -8.41 -4.99 -0.29
N LEU A 74 -8.41 -3.69 -0.58
CA LEU A 74 -8.91 -2.66 0.33
C LEU A 74 -10.44 -2.67 0.45
N GLY A 75 -11.14 -3.10 -0.59
CA GLY A 75 -12.59 -3.23 -0.61
C GLY A 75 -13.32 -1.90 -0.82
N GLU A 76 -14.65 -1.95 -0.69
CA GLU A 76 -15.56 -0.88 -1.10
C GLU A 76 -15.42 0.43 -0.29
N ASP A 77 -14.82 0.37 0.90
CA ASP A 77 -14.56 1.54 1.73
C ASP A 77 -13.49 2.47 1.14
N PHE A 78 -12.73 2.01 0.14
CA PHE A 78 -11.67 2.74 -0.54
C PHE A 78 -11.96 2.84 -2.03
N SER A 79 -12.09 4.06 -2.54
CA SER A 79 -12.20 4.30 -3.98
C SER A 79 -10.87 4.78 -4.55
N LEU A 80 -10.33 4.03 -5.50
CA LEU A 80 -9.14 4.43 -6.26
C LEU A 80 -9.49 5.65 -7.11
N LEU A 81 -8.74 6.73 -6.94
CA LEU A 81 -8.88 7.96 -7.72
C LEU A 81 -7.86 8.04 -8.84
N GLU A 82 -6.62 7.67 -8.54
CA GLU A 82 -5.50 7.77 -9.48
C GLU A 82 -4.41 6.77 -9.10
N TYR A 83 -3.65 6.32 -10.09
CA TYR A 83 -2.42 5.57 -9.88
C TYR A 83 -1.40 5.91 -10.97
N PHE A 84 -0.12 5.77 -10.64
CA PHE A 84 0.95 5.91 -11.62
C PHE A 84 2.16 5.05 -11.27
N ASP A 85 2.95 4.75 -12.31
CA ASP A 85 4.25 4.09 -12.18
C ASP A 85 5.26 5.01 -11.49
N TYR A 86 5.97 4.47 -10.49
CA TYR A 86 7.04 5.15 -9.80
C TYR A 86 8.24 4.23 -9.64
N THR A 87 9.44 4.70 -10.00
CA THR A 87 10.67 3.94 -9.77
C THR A 87 11.40 4.52 -8.57
N TYR A 88 11.45 3.73 -7.48
CA TYR A 88 12.32 4.05 -6.35
C TYR A 88 13.76 3.58 -6.65
N TYR A 89 14.75 4.42 -6.39
CA TYR A 89 16.15 4.05 -6.55
C TYR A 89 16.77 3.82 -5.19
N MET A 90 17.36 2.64 -5.00
CA MET A 90 18.14 2.34 -3.81
C MET A 90 19.42 3.19 -3.78
N LEU A 91 20.07 3.30 -2.61
CA LEU A 91 21.39 3.92 -2.51
C LEU A 91 22.45 3.24 -3.41
N SER A 92 22.27 1.96 -3.71
CA SER A 92 23.09 1.22 -4.67
C SER A 92 22.85 1.59 -6.14
N GLY A 93 21.81 2.40 -6.44
CA GLY A 93 21.38 2.73 -7.79
C GLY A 93 20.41 1.73 -8.41
N GLU A 94 20.13 0.60 -7.75
CA GLU A 94 19.21 -0.43 -8.25
C GLU A 94 17.76 0.09 -8.32
N PRO A 95 17.09 0.00 -9.48
CA PRO A 95 15.72 0.46 -9.65
C PRO A 95 14.72 -0.51 -8.99
N ARG A 96 13.69 0.06 -8.39
CA ARG A 96 12.56 -0.65 -7.78
C ARG A 96 11.25 -0.11 -8.35
N PRO A 97 10.69 -0.78 -9.37
CA PRO A 97 9.39 -0.40 -9.93
C PRO A 97 8.25 -0.61 -8.94
N MET A 98 7.52 0.45 -8.64
CA MET A 98 6.40 0.52 -7.72
C MET A 98 5.21 1.22 -8.39
N TYR A 99 4.03 1.01 -7.83
CA TYR A 99 2.87 1.85 -8.11
C TYR A 99 2.64 2.79 -6.93
N MET A 100 2.31 4.04 -7.24
CA MET A 100 1.74 4.98 -6.30
C MET A 100 0.23 5.04 -6.54
N LEU A 101 -0.59 4.76 -5.53
CA LEU A 101 -2.03 4.68 -5.66
C LEU A 101 -2.72 5.61 -4.67
N TYR A 102 -3.67 6.40 -5.18
CA TYR A 102 -4.39 7.44 -4.45
C TYR A 102 -5.83 7.00 -4.24
N PHE A 103 -6.24 6.88 -2.99
CA PHE A 103 -7.59 6.45 -2.61
C PHE A 103 -8.32 7.54 -1.83
N ARG A 104 -9.64 7.53 -1.94
CA ARG A 104 -10.56 8.24 -1.05
C ARG A 104 -11.34 7.26 -0.19
N THR A 105 -11.46 7.52 1.11
CA THR A 105 -12.23 6.67 2.03
C THR A 105 -13.68 7.08 2.14
N GLY A 106 -14.58 6.13 2.39
CA GLY A 106 -15.98 6.40 2.76
C GLY A 106 -16.83 6.99 1.63
N VAL A 107 -16.66 6.49 0.40
CA VAL A 107 -17.42 6.98 -0.77
C VAL A 107 -18.86 6.42 -0.81
N ASN A 108 -19.14 5.34 -0.07
CA ASN A 108 -20.49 4.79 0.07
C ASN A 108 -21.08 5.22 1.44
N SER A 109 -21.90 6.26 1.44
CA SER A 109 -22.78 6.69 2.55
C SER A 109 -24.21 6.79 2.04
#